data_AF-A0A0Q7XL09-F1
#
_entry.id   AF-A0A0Q7XL09-F1
#
_cell.length_a   1.000
_cell.length_b   1.000
_cell.length_c   1.000
_cell.angle_alpha   90.00
_cell.angle_beta   90.00
_cell.angle_gamma   90.00
#
_symmetry.space_group_name_H-M   'P 1'
#
loop_
_entity.id
_entity.type
_entity.pdbx_description
1 polymer ?
#
loop_
_entity_poly.entity_id
_entity_poly.type
_entity_poly.pdbx_seq_one_letter_code
_entity_poly.pdbx_strand_id
1 'polypeptide(L)'
;MTALTPEELEGRVNAHRELMIDLVAALMGGDRAIDRFIASIRDDASYKNHEEDPGVIPTEGLVLEAGMAREIRSIVEAARARHMAANS
;
A
#
# COMPACT_ATOMS: atom_id res chain seq x y z
N MET A 1 11.31 7.24 -18.29
CA MET A 1 10.13 7.05 -17.43
C MET A 1 8.91 7.15 -18.33
N THR A 2 8.17 6.07 -18.51
CA THR A 2 6.88 6.09 -19.22
C THR A 2 5.90 6.91 -18.39
N ALA A 3 5.12 7.79 -19.03
CA ALA A 3 4.08 8.53 -18.33
C ALA A 3 3.02 7.53 -17.83
N LEU A 4 2.57 7.70 -16.59
CA LEU A 4 1.47 6.92 -16.03
C LEU A 4 0.19 7.21 -16.82
N THR A 5 -0.60 6.18 -17.04
CA THR A 5 -1.97 6.33 -17.56
C THR A 5 -2.85 7.03 -16.51
N PRO A 6 -3.94 7.71 -16.93
CA PRO A 6 -4.90 8.30 -16.01
C PRO A 6 -5.43 7.29 -14.97
N GLU A 7 -5.68 6.06 -15.38
CA GLU A 7 -6.22 4.99 -14.54
C GLU A 7 -5.20 4.54 -13.48
N GLU A 8 -3.92 4.44 -13.85
CA GLU A 8 -2.84 4.17 -12.90
C GLU A 8 -2.68 5.32 -11.90
N LEU A 9 -2.80 6.57 -12.35
CA LEU A 9 -2.73 7.74 -11.48
C LEU A 9 -3.90 7.75 -10.49
N GLU A 10 -5.12 7.47 -10.95
CA GLU A 10 -6.31 7.38 -10.11
C GLU A 10 -6.15 6.27 -9.06
N GLY A 11 -5.70 5.08 -9.47
CA GLY A 11 -5.43 3.97 -8.56
C GLY A 11 -4.42 4.34 -7.47
N ARG A 12 -3.34 5.04 -7.81
CA ARG A 12 -2.34 5.51 -6.84
C ARG A 12 -2.91 6.56 -5.90
N VAL A 13 -3.67 7.54 -6.40
CA VAL A 13 -4.30 8.57 -5.56
C VAL A 13 -5.31 7.94 -4.60
N ASN A 14 -6.10 6.98 -5.07
CA ASN A 14 -7.06 6.27 -4.23
C ASN A 14 -6.36 5.45 -3.13
N ALA A 15 -5.26 4.77 -3.45
CA ALA A 15 -4.47 4.04 -2.46
C ALA A 15 -3.97 4.95 -1.32
N HIS A 16 -3.50 6.16 -1.64
CA HIS A 16 -3.10 7.12 -0.62
C HIS A 16 -4.28 7.60 0.21
N ARG A 17 -5.44 7.84 -0.43
CA ARG A 17 -6.66 8.26 0.26
C ARG A 17 -7.10 7.23 1.28
N GLU A 18 -7.19 5.96 0.89
CA GLU A 18 -7.58 4.86 1.78
C GLU A 18 -6.57 4.71 2.94
N LEU A 19 -5.26 4.70 2.64
CA LEU A 19 -4.23 4.63 3.67
C LEU A 19 -4.31 5.79 4.68
N MET A 20 -4.62 7.00 4.23
CA MET A 20 -4.81 8.16 5.11
C MET A 20 -6.08 8.02 5.97
N ILE A 21 -7.17 7.50 5.41
CA ILE A 21 -8.41 7.24 6.16
C ILE A 21 -8.13 6.23 7.28
N ASP A 22 -7.48 5.12 6.95
CA ASP A 22 -7.13 4.09 7.92
C ASP A 22 -6.20 4.59 9.02
N LEU A 23 -5.20 5.42 8.66
CA LEU A 23 -4.32 6.06 9.63
C LEU A 23 -5.10 6.98 10.59
N VAL A 24 -5.96 7.85 10.05
CA VAL A 24 -6.77 8.77 10.88
C VAL A 24 -7.72 7.98 11.78
N ALA A 25 -8.37 6.94 11.25
CA ALA A 25 -9.23 6.05 12.04
C ALA A 25 -8.45 5.35 13.17
N ALA A 26 -7.23 4.89 12.89
CA ALA A 26 -6.36 4.28 13.90
C ALA A 26 -5.96 5.28 14.99
N LEU A 27 -5.59 6.52 14.62
CA LEU A 27 -5.26 7.59 15.56
C LEU A 27 -6.44 7.95 16.47
N MET A 28 -7.67 7.92 15.95
CA MET A 28 -8.89 8.13 16.74
C MET A 28 -9.20 6.96 17.69
N GLY A 29 -8.79 5.73 17.33
CA GLY A 29 -9.05 4.52 18.11
C GLY A 29 -8.07 4.24 19.25
N GLY A 30 -7.01 5.05 19.39
CA GLY A 30 -5.96 4.91 20.40
C GLY A 30 -4.98 3.76 20.12
N ASP A 31 -4.08 3.50 21.08
CA ASP A 31 -2.88 2.64 20.89
C ASP A 31 -3.19 1.27 20.26
N ARG A 32 -4.23 0.58 20.71
CA ARG A 32 -4.61 -0.73 20.14
C ARG A 32 -5.04 -0.68 18.68
N ALA A 33 -5.64 0.43 18.24
CA ALA A 33 -6.04 0.60 16.85
C ALA A 33 -4.82 0.93 15.97
N ILE A 34 -3.88 1.72 16.51
CA ILE A 34 -2.58 1.99 15.86
C ILE A 34 -1.79 0.69 15.69
N ASP A 35 -1.70 -0.15 16.72
CA ASP A 35 -1.00 -1.44 16.64
C ASP A 35 -1.59 -2.36 15.56
N ARG A 36 -2.93 -2.40 15.47
CA ARG A 36 -3.62 -3.18 14.41
C ARG A 36 -3.35 -2.63 13.02
N PHE A 37 -3.37 -1.31 12.86
CA PHE A 37 -3.06 -0.67 11.59
C PHE A 37 -1.60 -0.93 11.14
N ILE A 38 -0.65 -0.87 12.07
CA ILE A 38 0.75 -1.21 11.78
C ILE A 38 0.87 -2.69 11.39
N ALA A 39 0.14 -3.58 12.07
CA ALA A 39 0.12 -5.01 11.74
C ALA A 39 -0.46 -5.25 10.33
N SER A 40 -1.60 -4.64 9.97
CA SER A 40 -2.22 -4.83 8.65
C SER A 40 -1.30 -4.36 7.53
N ILE A 41 -0.67 -3.20 7.68
CA ILE A 41 0.32 -2.69 6.72
C ILE A 41 1.49 -3.65 6.51
N ARG A 42 1.97 -4.27 7.60
CA ARG A 42 3.07 -5.24 7.53
C ARG A 42 2.64 -6.50 6.79
N ASP A 43 1.43 -6.97 7.06
CA ASP A 43 0.90 -8.22 6.50
C ASP A 43 0.60 -8.04 5.00
N ASP A 44 0.03 -6.91 4.59
CA ASP A 44 -0.19 -6.53 3.18
C ASP A 44 1.12 -6.44 2.38
N ALA A 45 2.17 -5.90 3.01
CA ALA A 45 3.51 -5.86 2.42
C ALA A 45 4.15 -7.26 2.29
N SER A 46 3.69 -8.26 3.06
CA SER A 46 4.24 -9.62 3.07
C SER A 46 3.51 -10.59 2.12
N TYR A 47 2.19 -10.45 1.95
CA TYR A 47 1.32 -11.38 1.21
C TYR A 47 1.71 -11.52 -0.28
N LYS A 48 2.20 -10.45 -0.91
CA LYS A 48 2.53 -10.44 -2.35
C LYS A 48 4.00 -10.74 -2.68
N ASN A 49 4.78 -11.32 -1.77
CA ASN A 49 6.09 -11.89 -2.13
C ASN A 49 5.99 -13.34 -2.66
N HIS A 50 4.80 -13.96 -2.61
CA HIS A 50 4.62 -15.39 -2.92
C HIS A 50 3.80 -15.71 -4.18
N GLU A 51 3.04 -14.78 -4.77
CA GLU A 51 2.13 -15.12 -5.88
C GLU A 51 1.99 -13.97 -6.89
N GLU A 52 2.89 -13.91 -7.86
CA GLU A 52 2.54 -13.37 -9.20
C GLU A 52 2.66 -14.54 -10.19
N ASP A 53 1.54 -15.26 -10.36
CA ASP A 53 1.42 -16.37 -11.32
C ASP A 53 1.37 -15.81 -12.76
N PRO A 54 2.36 -16.13 -13.63
CA PRO A 54 2.48 -15.54 -14.95
C PRO A 54 1.45 -16.14 -15.92
N GLY A 55 0.19 -15.72 -15.83
CA GLY A 55 -0.86 -16.22 -16.72
C GLY A 55 -2.22 -15.56 -16.64
N VAL A 56 -2.48 -14.71 -15.64
CA VAL A 56 -3.78 -14.06 -15.48
C VAL A 56 -3.77 -12.72 -16.23
N ILE A 57 -4.59 -12.60 -17.28
CA ILE A 57 -4.89 -11.31 -17.91
C ILE A 57 -5.74 -10.51 -16.91
N PRO A 58 -5.23 -9.43 -16.32
CA PRO A 58 -5.99 -8.70 -15.30
C PRO A 58 -7.15 -7.98 -15.98
N THR A 59 -8.37 -8.19 -15.50
CA THR A 59 -9.52 -7.32 -15.80
C THR A 59 -9.27 -5.93 -15.21
N GLU A 60 -9.90 -4.88 -15.74
CA GLU A 60 -9.67 -3.48 -15.32
C GLU A 60 -9.76 -3.28 -13.79
N GLY A 61 -10.69 -3.97 -13.12
CA GLY A 61 -10.78 -3.96 -11.65
C GLY A 61 -9.56 -4.58 -10.95
N LEU A 62 -8.99 -5.66 -11.49
CA LEU A 62 -7.75 -6.26 -10.98
C LEU A 62 -6.52 -5.37 -11.26
N VAL A 63 -6.53 -4.59 -12.34
CA VAL A 63 -5.46 -3.60 -12.62
C VAL A 63 -5.47 -2.51 -11.54
N LEU A 64 -6.64 -2.03 -11.16
CA LEU A 64 -6.81 -1.01 -10.10
C LEU A 64 -6.37 -1.54 -8.74
N GLU A 65 -6.84 -2.72 -8.33
CA GLU A 65 -6.45 -3.36 -7.07
C GLU A 65 -4.96 -3.71 -7.02
N ALA A 66 -4.39 -4.17 -8.13
CA ALA A 66 -2.96 -4.42 -8.24
C ALA A 66 -2.16 -3.11 -8.14
N GLY A 67 -2.66 -2.01 -8.72
CA GLY A 67 -2.09 -0.67 -8.59
C GLY A 67 -2.10 -0.17 -7.15
N MET A 68 -3.23 -0.32 -6.45
CA MET A 68 -3.35 0.09 -5.04
C MET A 68 -2.38 -0.66 -4.13
N ALA A 69 -2.33 -1.99 -4.25
CA ALA A 69 -1.43 -2.80 -3.46
C ALA A 69 0.06 -2.52 -3.74
N ARG A 70 0.42 -2.24 -5.01
CA ARG A 70 1.79 -1.81 -5.36
C ARG A 70 2.14 -0.48 -4.70
N GLU A 71 1.22 0.49 -4.72
CA GLU A 71 1.47 1.80 -4.13
C GLU A 71 1.63 1.71 -2.61
N ILE A 72 0.75 0.97 -1.92
CA ILE A 72 0.85 0.76 -0.46
C ILE A 72 2.20 0.14 -0.12
N ARG A 73 2.65 -0.88 -0.87
CA ARG A 73 3.98 -1.48 -0.66
C ARG A 73 5.11 -0.45 -0.78
N SER A 74 5.13 0.32 -1.86
CA SER A 74 6.16 1.35 -2.07
C SER A 74 6.17 2.38 -0.94
N ILE A 75 5.02 2.75 -0.40
CA ILE A 75 4.92 3.64 0.77
C ILE A 75 5.56 2.99 2.01
N VAL A 76 5.28 1.72 2.28
CA VAL A 76 5.83 0.98 3.42
C VAL A 76 7.34 0.83 3.34
N GLU A 77 7.86 0.48 2.16
CA GLU A 77 9.29 0.36 1.92
C GLU A 77 10.00 1.70 2.13
N ALA A 78 9.42 2.79 1.61
CA ALA A 78 9.95 4.14 1.81
C ALA A 78 9.91 4.56 3.30
N ALA A 79 8.85 4.21 4.03
CA ALA A 79 8.74 4.47 5.46
C ALA A 79 9.80 3.69 6.25
N ARG A 80 10.02 2.40 5.94
CA ARG A 80 11.06 1.58 6.57
C ARG A 80 12.46 2.13 6.29
N ALA A 81 12.75 2.50 5.05
CA ALA A 81 14.04 3.08 4.68
C ALA A 81 14.34 4.37 5.47
N ARG A 82 13.33 5.24 5.63
CA ARG A 82 13.45 6.46 6.45
C ARG A 82 13.66 6.14 7.94
N HIS A 83 12.95 5.16 8.48
CA HIS A 83 13.12 4.75 9.88
C HIS A 83 14.52 4.20 10.15
N MET A 84 15.03 3.32 9.28
CA MET A 84 16.38 2.77 9.39
C MET A 84 17.44 3.87 9.33
N ALA A 85 17.29 4.84 8.42
CA ALA A 85 18.22 5.97 8.30
C ALA A 85 18.18 6.94 9.49
N ALA A 86 17.05 7.03 10.19
CA ALA A 86 16.92 7.89 11.38
C ALA A 86 17.46 7.23 12.67
N ASN A 87 17.58 5.90 12.68
CA ASN A 87 17.99 5.10 13.83
C ASN A 87 19.36 4.40 13.67
N SER A 88 20.13 4.76 12.64
CA SER A 88 21.52 4.33 12.39
C SER A 88 22.54 5.31 12.96
#